data_AF-A0A8C4QUJ0-F1
#
_entry.id   AF-A0A8C4QUJ0-F1
#
_cell.length_a   1.000
_cell.length_b   1.000
_cell.length_c   1.000
_cell.angle_alpha   90.00
_cell.angle_beta   90.00
_cell.angle_gamma   90.00
#
_symmetry.space_group_name_H-M   'P 1'
#
loop_
_entity.id
_entity.type
_entity.pdbx_description
1 polymer ?
#
loop_
_entity_poly.entity_id
_entity_poly.type
_entity_poly.pdbx_seq_one_letter_code
_entity_poly.pdbx_strand_id
1 'polypeptide(L)'
;MRGQVCGMCGHADSERNTTYRMPSHKLAKDSESFMQSWVLMEEGCECPLQRKSVKLGKPNAWPHSGDRCYSTEPVFRCPRNCTPTSKQNVTVGMHCLPSGTSHSLRLLCDCSSSCRL
;
A
#
# COMPACT_ATOMS: atom_id res chain seq x y z
N MET A 1 19.12 17.15 -16.78
CA MET A 1 18.24 16.05 -16.32
C MET A 1 18.45 15.64 -14.86
N ARG A 2 19.48 16.13 -14.16
CA ARG A 2 19.68 15.84 -12.72
C ARG A 2 18.45 16.25 -11.90
N GLY A 3 17.94 15.36 -11.04
CA GLY A 3 16.78 15.62 -10.17
C GLY A 3 15.44 15.80 -10.91
N GLN A 4 15.34 15.38 -12.18
CA GLN A 4 14.11 15.54 -12.98
C GLN A 4 13.44 14.22 -13.33
N VAL A 5 14.12 13.09 -13.11
CA VAL A 5 13.56 11.77 -13.40
C VAL A 5 12.94 11.20 -12.13
N CYS A 6 12.00 10.30 -12.31
CA CYS A 6 11.47 9.46 -11.23
C CYS A 6 11.15 8.09 -11.81
N GLY A 7 11.12 7.07 -10.95
CA GLY A 7 10.89 5.71 -11.38
C GLY A 7 11.78 4.73 -10.64
N MET A 8 11.80 3.50 -11.14
CA MET A 8 12.60 2.41 -10.58
C MET A 8 14.11 2.70 -10.63
N CYS A 9 14.57 3.59 -11.52
CA CYS A 9 15.97 4.03 -11.62
C CYS A 9 16.32 5.20 -10.66
N GLY A 10 15.39 5.64 -9.81
CA GLY A 10 15.61 6.71 -8.84
C GLY A 10 15.42 8.12 -9.43
N HIS A 11 15.91 9.13 -8.69
CA HIS A 11 15.68 10.55 -8.98
C HIS A 11 16.79 11.24 -9.79
N ALA A 12 17.91 10.53 -10.04
CA ALA A 12 19.13 11.06 -10.66
C ALA A 12 19.62 12.38 -10.04
N ASP A 13 19.56 12.52 -8.72
CA ASP A 13 20.04 13.67 -7.93
C ASP A 13 21.44 13.44 -7.32
N SER A 14 22.02 12.25 -7.53
CA SER A 14 23.25 11.74 -6.92
C SER A 14 23.13 11.40 -5.43
N GLU A 15 21.92 11.40 -4.87
CA GLU A 15 21.67 10.99 -3.49
C GLU A 15 21.44 9.48 -3.42
N ARG A 16 22.23 8.78 -2.59
CA ARG A 16 22.12 7.32 -2.43
C ARG A 16 21.13 6.94 -1.33
N ASN A 17 20.93 7.79 -0.32
CA ASN A 17 20.10 7.48 0.83
C ASN A 17 18.60 7.54 0.53
N THR A 18 18.19 8.18 -0.59
CA THR A 18 16.79 8.31 -1.00
C THR A 18 16.45 7.48 -2.24
N THR A 19 17.27 6.48 -2.57
CA THR A 19 17.10 5.67 -3.79
C THR A 19 15.74 4.96 -3.83
N TYR A 20 15.17 4.58 -2.68
CA TYR A 20 13.88 3.89 -2.58
C TYR A 20 12.67 4.82 -2.44
N ARG A 21 12.70 6.00 -3.07
CA ARG A 21 11.59 6.95 -3.06
C ARG A 21 10.45 6.49 -3.96
N MET A 22 9.33 6.13 -3.35
CA MET A 22 8.11 5.68 -4.02
C MET A 22 7.37 6.86 -4.72
N PRO A 23 6.40 6.58 -5.61
CA PRO A 23 5.57 7.63 -6.24
C PRO A 23 4.83 8.52 -5.23
N SER A 24 4.51 8.00 -4.04
CA SER A 24 3.91 8.76 -2.93
C SER A 24 4.91 9.67 -2.20
N HIS A 25 6.15 9.79 -2.70
CA HIS A 25 7.28 10.52 -2.13
C HIS A 25 7.81 9.98 -0.79
N LYS A 26 7.21 8.91 -0.25
CA LYS A 26 7.71 8.20 0.93
C LYS A 26 8.85 7.25 0.54
N LEU A 27 9.71 6.92 1.51
CA LEU A 27 10.74 5.90 1.33
C LEU A 27 10.14 4.51 1.58
N ALA A 28 10.38 3.59 0.67
CA ALA A 28 10.08 2.19 0.90
C ALA A 28 11.05 1.63 1.96
N LYS A 29 10.59 0.61 2.69
CA LYS A 29 11.41 -0.06 3.71
C LYS A 29 12.57 -0.86 3.09
N ASP A 30 12.31 -1.45 1.93
CA ASP A 30 13.19 -2.38 1.24
C ASP A 30 13.01 -2.27 -0.28
N SER A 31 13.91 -2.92 -1.04
CA SER A 31 13.92 -2.86 -2.50
C SER A 31 12.68 -3.50 -3.14
N GLU A 32 12.13 -4.54 -2.52
CA GLU A 32 10.94 -5.24 -3.04
C GLU A 32 9.71 -4.34 -2.96
N SER A 33 9.49 -3.73 -1.79
CA SER A 33 8.42 -2.75 -1.58
C SER A 33 8.59 -1.52 -2.49
N PHE A 34 9.83 -1.09 -2.74
CA PHE A 34 10.14 -0.03 -3.70
C PHE A 34 9.73 -0.40 -5.13
N MET A 35 10.19 -1.55 -5.63
CA MET A 35 9.86 -2.02 -6.98
C MET A 35 8.35 -2.16 -7.17
N GLN A 36 7.67 -2.75 -6.19
CA GLN A 36 6.22 -2.91 -6.23
C GLN A 36 5.50 -1.56 -6.30
N SER A 37 5.95 -0.52 -5.58
CA SER A 37 5.31 0.79 -5.62
C SER A 37 5.17 1.41 -7.02
N TRP A 38 6.08 1.04 -7.94
CA TRP A 38 6.16 1.53 -9.33
C TRP A 38 5.45 0.65 -10.36
N VAL A 39 4.79 -0.45 -9.95
CA VAL A 39 4.01 -1.28 -10.88
C VAL A 39 2.84 -0.49 -11.44
N LEU A 40 2.76 -0.42 -12.76
CA LEU A 40 1.66 0.18 -13.50
C LEU A 40 0.58 -0.88 -13.76
N MET A 41 -0.68 -0.46 -13.70
CA MET A 41 -1.79 -1.31 -14.10
C MET A 41 -1.98 -1.10 -15.60
N GLU A 42 -1.93 -2.18 -16.37
CA GLU A 42 -2.13 -2.12 -17.82
C GLU A 42 -3.63 -2.18 -18.15
N GLU A 43 -4.07 -1.30 -19.04
CA GLU A 43 -5.42 -1.32 -19.60
C GLU A 43 -5.51 -2.38 -20.71
N GLY A 44 -6.63 -3.10 -20.79
CA GLY A 44 -6.84 -4.13 -21.83
C GLY A 44 -6.49 -5.56 -21.41
N CYS A 45 -5.99 -5.77 -20.19
CA CYS A 45 -5.94 -7.10 -19.58
C CYS A 45 -7.31 -7.50 -19.04
N GLU A 46 -7.68 -8.78 -19.13
CA GLU A 46 -8.95 -9.31 -18.58
C GLU A 46 -8.99 -9.23 -17.03
N CYS A 47 -7.81 -9.27 -16.40
CA CYS A 47 -7.63 -9.34 -14.95
C CYS A 47 -6.53 -8.40 -14.42
N PRO A 48 -6.67 -7.07 -14.58
CA PRO A 48 -5.65 -6.14 -14.12
C PRO A 48 -5.60 -6.14 -12.58
N LEU A 49 -4.39 -6.13 -12.02
CA LEU A 49 -4.20 -5.94 -10.59
C LEU A 49 -4.82 -4.62 -10.14
N GLN A 50 -5.34 -4.58 -8.92
CA GLN A 50 -5.95 -3.38 -8.34
C GLN A 50 -5.17 -2.93 -7.11
N ARG A 51 -4.90 -1.62 -7.00
CA ARG A 51 -4.36 -1.01 -5.78
C ARG A 51 -5.46 -0.93 -4.73
N LYS A 52 -5.31 -1.64 -3.61
CA LYS A 52 -6.27 -1.64 -2.49
C LYS A 52 -5.55 -1.60 -1.16
N SER A 53 -6.08 -0.79 -0.24
CA SER A 53 -5.67 -0.82 1.16
C SER A 53 -6.11 -2.13 1.80
N VAL A 54 -5.24 -2.74 2.59
CA VAL A 54 -5.52 -4.00 3.28
C VAL A 54 -5.62 -3.78 4.77
N LYS A 55 -6.58 -4.46 5.40
CA LYS A 55 -6.69 -4.54 6.85
C LYS A 55 -5.85 -5.71 7.34
N LEU A 56 -5.09 -5.51 8.42
CA LEU A 56 -4.42 -6.62 9.08
C LEU A 56 -5.48 -7.64 9.54
N GLY A 57 -5.35 -8.89 9.07
CA GLY A 57 -6.17 -9.98 9.60
C GLY A 57 -5.88 -10.14 11.08
N LYS A 58 -6.89 -10.50 11.89
CA LYS A 58 -6.71 -10.72 13.34
C LYS A 58 -5.57 -11.73 13.54
N PRO A 59 -4.40 -11.33 14.08
CA PRO A 59 -3.45 -12.31 14.56
C PRO A 59 -4.06 -12.85 15.85
N ASN A 60 -4.09 -14.16 16.01
CA ASN A 60 -4.60 -14.80 17.22
C ASN A 60 -3.67 -14.55 18.45
N ALA A 61 -2.87 -13.47 18.47
CA ALA A 61 -1.83 -13.23 19.46
C ALA A 61 -1.35 -11.76 19.51
N TRP A 62 -2.24 -10.77 19.66
CA TRP A 62 -1.87 -9.50 20.28
C TRP A 62 -2.79 -9.23 21.49
N PRO A 63 -2.31 -9.44 22.74
CA PRO A 63 -3.20 -9.61 23.90
C PRO A 63 -4.05 -8.39 24.30
N HIS A 64 -3.81 -7.19 23.76
CA HIS A 64 -4.33 -5.95 24.38
C HIS A 64 -4.89 -4.86 23.47
N SER A 65 -5.15 -5.11 22.18
CA SER A 65 -5.56 -4.00 21.32
C SER A 65 -6.69 -4.42 20.40
N GLY A 66 -7.89 -3.92 20.71
CA GLY A 66 -9.02 -3.95 19.78
C GLY A 66 -8.78 -3.09 18.54
N ASP A 67 -7.56 -2.60 18.28
CA ASP A 67 -7.28 -1.65 17.22
C ASP A 67 -7.38 -2.30 15.83
N ARG A 68 -7.81 -1.49 14.87
CA ARG A 68 -7.92 -1.89 13.47
C ARG A 68 -6.75 -1.28 12.71
N CYS A 69 -5.87 -2.14 12.20
CA CYS A 69 -4.71 -1.73 11.43
C CYS A 69 -4.99 -1.81 9.92
N TYR A 70 -4.62 -0.76 9.20
CA TYR A 70 -4.75 -0.64 7.74
C TYR A 70 -3.40 -0.31 7.12
N SER A 71 -3.16 -0.74 5.89
CA SER A 71 -1.93 -0.41 5.18
C SER A 71 -1.84 1.09 4.91
N THR A 72 -0.66 1.68 5.14
CA THR A 72 -0.40 3.11 4.89
C THR A 72 -0.23 3.44 3.41
N GLU A 73 0.06 2.43 2.60
CA GLU A 73 0.10 2.47 1.14
C GLU A 73 -0.78 1.33 0.59
N PRO A 74 -1.43 1.50 -0.56
CA PRO A 74 -2.22 0.44 -1.17
C PRO A 74 -1.30 -0.65 -1.76
N VAL A 75 -1.76 -1.90 -1.69
CA VAL A 75 -1.07 -3.06 -2.29
C VAL A 75 -1.81 -3.56 -3.51
N PHE A 76 -1.13 -4.33 -4.35
CA PHE A 76 -1.78 -5.01 -5.47
C PHE A 76 -2.61 -6.19 -5.00
N ARG A 77 -3.86 -6.23 -5.45
CA ARG A 77 -4.80 -7.32 -5.19
C ARG A 77 -5.45 -7.73 -6.51
N CYS A 78 -5.58 -9.04 -6.70
CA CYS A 78 -6.40 -9.56 -7.78
C CYS A 78 -7.85 -9.08 -7.63
N PRO A 79 -8.51 -8.72 -8.73
CA PRO A 79 -9.97 -8.55 -8.75
C PRO A 79 -10.68 -9.81 -8.24
N ARG A 80 -11.89 -9.66 -7.67
CA ARG A 80 -12.65 -10.79 -7.09
C ARG A 80 -13.06 -11.84 -8.14
N ASN A 81 -13.20 -11.44 -9.39
CA ASN A 81 -13.55 -12.29 -10.53
C ASN A 81 -12.33 -12.97 -11.18
N CYS A 82 -11.13 -12.84 -10.59
CA CYS A 82 -9.89 -13.38 -11.13
C CYS A 82 -9.25 -14.36 -10.15
N THR A 83 -8.65 -15.43 -10.68
CA THR A 83 -7.92 -16.42 -9.89
C THR A 83 -6.44 -16.07 -9.84
N PRO A 84 -5.82 -15.91 -8.66
CA PRO A 84 -4.40 -15.63 -8.56
C PRO A 84 -3.57 -16.80 -9.11
N THR A 85 -2.67 -16.53 -10.06
CA THR A 85 -1.71 -17.51 -10.58
C THR A 85 -0.48 -17.62 -9.69
N SER A 86 -0.06 -16.51 -9.08
CA SER A 86 1.07 -16.43 -8.17
C SER A 86 0.79 -15.42 -7.05
N LYS A 87 1.48 -15.59 -5.91
CA LYS A 87 1.42 -14.69 -4.76
C LYS A 87 2.83 -14.32 -4.36
N GLN A 88 3.01 -13.05 -4.02
CA GLN A 88 4.25 -12.54 -3.45
C GLN A 88 3.96 -11.95 -2.08
N ASN A 89 4.88 -12.13 -1.13
CA ASN A 89 4.79 -11.48 0.15
C ASN A 89 5.23 -10.03 -0.01
N VAL A 90 4.51 -9.12 0.64
CA VAL A 90 4.78 -7.68 0.56
C VAL A 90 4.88 -7.13 1.97
N THR A 91 5.93 -6.36 2.23
CA THR A 91 6.09 -5.65 3.50
C THR A 91 5.49 -4.26 3.37
N VAL A 92 4.48 -3.95 4.18
CA VAL A 92 3.86 -2.61 4.18
C VAL A 92 3.83 -2.03 5.59
N GLY A 93 3.90 -0.71 5.67
CA GLY A 93 3.60 0.00 6.90
C GLY A 93 2.10 -0.12 7.24
N MET A 94 1.80 -0.24 8.53
CA MET A 94 0.42 -0.30 9.03
C MET A 94 0.13 0.92 9.92
N HIS A 95 -1.05 1.50 9.76
CA HIS A 95 -1.60 2.50 10.65
C HIS A 95 -2.76 1.89 11.44
N CYS A 96 -2.65 1.87 12.77
CA CYS A 96 -3.62 1.26 13.67
C CYS A 96 -4.49 2.31 14.34
N LEU A 97 -5.80 2.09 14.32
CA LEU A 97 -6.80 2.97 14.93
C LEU A 97 -7.51 2.25 16.08
N PRO A 98 -7.70 2.88 17.24
CA PRO A 98 -8.45 2.28 18.34
C PRO A 98 -9.90 2.01 17.96
N SER A 99 -10.39 0.79 18.23
CA SER A 99 -11.78 0.44 17.95
C SER A 99 -12.72 1.25 18.82
N GLY A 100 -13.66 1.98 18.19
CA GLY A 100 -14.81 2.58 18.88
C GLY A 100 -14.76 4.10 19.06
N THR A 101 -13.77 4.80 18.50
CA THR A 101 -13.76 6.29 18.55
C THR A 101 -14.42 6.90 17.31
N SER A 102 -15.17 8.00 17.45
CA SER A 102 -15.79 8.73 16.33
C SER A 102 -14.76 9.24 15.31
N HIS A 103 -13.55 9.58 15.77
CA HIS A 103 -12.39 9.92 14.95
C HIS A 103 -11.91 8.74 14.08
N SER A 104 -11.93 7.51 14.62
CA SER A 104 -11.60 6.31 13.84
C SER A 104 -12.58 6.09 12.69
N LEU A 105 -13.87 6.42 12.87
CA LEU A 105 -14.90 6.24 11.84
C LEU A 105 -14.68 7.15 10.62
N ARG A 106 -14.22 8.39 10.83
CA ARG A 106 -13.92 9.35 9.74
C ARG A 106 -12.70 8.92 8.92
N LEU A 107 -11.58 8.58 9.58
CA LEU A 107 -10.37 8.10 8.90
C LEU A 107 -10.58 6.78 8.15
N LEU A 108 -11.52 5.94 8.62
CA LEU A 108 -11.93 4.73 7.92
C LEU A 108 -12.69 5.01 6.61
N CYS A 109 -13.43 6.12 6.53
CA CYS A 109 -14.16 6.49 5.32
C CYS A 109 -13.22 7.05 4.23
N ASP A 110 -12.10 7.70 4.58
CA ASP A 110 -11.08 8.09 3.60
C ASP A 110 -10.36 6.87 2.99
N CYS A 111 -10.32 5.74 3.71
CA CYS A 111 -9.68 4.50 3.27
C CYS A 111 -10.63 3.51 2.58
N SER A 112 -11.95 3.75 2.64
CA SER A 112 -12.98 2.85 2.11
C SER A 112 -13.96 3.63 1.24
N SER A 113 -13.98 3.34 -0.06
CA SER A 113 -14.86 3.97 -1.06
C SER A 113 -16.36 3.65 -0.89
N SER A 114 -16.82 3.30 0.32
CA SER A 114 -18.15 2.77 0.59
C SER A 114 -18.79 3.30 1.89
N CYS A 115 -18.43 4.48 2.38
CA CYS A 115 -19.22 5.17 3.42
C CYS A 115 -20.31 6.05 2.77
N ARG A 116 -21.59 5.74 3.02
CA ARG A 116 -22.66 6.75 3.05
C ARG A 116 -22.85 7.17 4.50
N LEU A 117 -22.82 8.47 4.75
CA LEU A 117 -23.28 9.09 6.00
C LEU A 117 -24.80 8.97 6.11
#